data_AF-A0AAX4NGB4-F1
#
_entry.id   AF-A0AAX4NGB4-F1
#
_cell.length_a   1.000
_cell.length_b   1.000
_cell.length_c   1.000
_cell.angle_alpha   90.00
_cell.angle_beta   90.00
_cell.angle_gamma   90.00
#
_symmetry.space_group_name_H-M   'P 1'
#
loop_
_entity.id
_entity.type
_entity.pdbx_description
1 polymer ?
#
loop_
_entity_poly.entity_id
_entity_poly.type
_entity_poly.pdbx_seq_one_letter_code
_entity_poly.pdbx_strand_id
1 'polypeptide(L)'
;MFRLLETAENIYNRVYAEILSYKLASFLAIVVIFLSRKIVRSLHGGRFTRRSLIVGPLLYIAFTVIADYGIGFLNTVFAILAFLFGMYISIHTGKGVTFYTKNDLPYYKRPLWVIGVWSVAFIGRMIIIFFFPGYTDSFFSVLLGFATGLIIGEALQIVWQNRIAASKKTDVKDSNSLFLSLIKKTK
;
A
#
# COMPACT_ATOMS: atom_id res chain seq x y z
N MET A 1 -40.54 -13.21 -38.14
CA MET A 1 -39.60 -13.92 -37.24
C MET A 1 -38.18 -13.38 -37.36
N PHE A 2 -37.56 -13.35 -38.55
CA PHE A 2 -36.18 -12.87 -38.75
C PHE A 2 -35.92 -11.43 -38.28
N ARG A 3 -36.80 -10.47 -38.61
CA ARG A 3 -36.69 -9.06 -38.15
C ARG A 3 -36.77 -8.91 -36.63
N LEU A 4 -37.53 -9.77 -35.94
CA LEU A 4 -37.65 -9.69 -34.48
C LEU A 4 -36.37 -10.16 -33.79
N LEU A 5 -35.71 -11.18 -34.35
CA LEU A 5 -34.41 -11.67 -33.87
C LEU A 5 -33.33 -10.61 -34.05
N GLU A 6 -33.27 -9.97 -35.22
CA GLU A 6 -32.31 -8.90 -35.51
C GLU A 6 -32.50 -7.68 -34.58
N THR A 7 -33.75 -7.28 -34.30
CA THR A 7 -34.01 -6.21 -33.33
C THR A 7 -33.62 -6.58 -31.91
N ALA A 8 -33.84 -7.84 -31.49
CA ALA A 8 -33.48 -8.31 -30.16
C ALA A 8 -31.96 -8.35 -29.96
N GLU A 9 -31.22 -8.83 -30.95
CA GLU A 9 -29.75 -8.87 -30.95
C GLU A 9 -29.16 -7.46 -30.89
N ASN A 10 -29.68 -6.52 -31.69
CA ASN A 10 -29.25 -5.12 -31.66
C ASN A 10 -29.49 -4.44 -30.32
N ILE A 11 -30.65 -4.68 -29.68
CA ILE A 11 -30.97 -4.15 -28.35
C ILE A 11 -30.02 -4.74 -27.31
N TYR A 12 -29.80 -6.06 -27.33
CA TYR A 12 -28.88 -6.75 -26.42
C TYR A 12 -27.46 -6.18 -26.52
N ASN A 13 -26.92 -6.06 -27.73
CA ASN A 13 -25.58 -5.53 -27.97
C ASN A 13 -25.44 -4.08 -27.47
N ARG A 14 -26.45 -3.24 -27.68
CA ARG A 14 -26.44 -1.85 -27.24
C ARG A 14 -26.48 -1.73 -25.72
N VAL A 15 -27.36 -2.49 -25.06
CA VAL A 15 -27.44 -2.53 -23.60
C VAL A 15 -26.15 -3.06 -22.98
N TYR A 16 -25.56 -4.10 -23.57
CA TYR A 16 -24.29 -4.66 -23.11
C TYR A 16 -23.14 -3.65 -23.25
N ALA A 17 -23.06 -2.93 -24.37
CA ALA A 17 -22.04 -1.91 -24.60
C ALA A 17 -22.13 -0.76 -23.57
N GLU A 18 -23.34 -0.30 -23.24
CA GLU A 18 -23.56 0.71 -22.21
C GLU A 18 -23.13 0.19 -20.82
N ILE A 19 -23.54 -1.01 -20.44
CA ILE A 19 -23.12 -1.59 -19.14
C ILE A 19 -21.59 -1.73 -19.06
N LEU A 20 -20.94 -2.14 -20.15
CA LEU A 20 -19.48 -2.25 -20.22
C LEU A 20 -18.79 -0.88 -20.13
N SER A 21 -19.34 0.15 -20.78
CA SER A 21 -18.77 1.50 -20.78
C SER A 21 -18.80 2.10 -19.36
N TYR A 22 -19.90 1.95 -18.61
CA TYR A 22 -19.98 2.38 -17.22
C TYR A 22 -19.02 1.61 -16.30
N LYS A 23 -18.85 0.30 -16.51
CA LYS A 23 -17.86 -0.51 -15.78
C LYS A 23 -16.43 -0.03 -16.03
N LEU A 24 -16.08 0.22 -17.29
CA LEU A 24 -14.75 0.71 -17.66
C LEU A 24 -14.50 2.12 -17.09
N ALA A 25 -15.47 3.03 -17.23
CA ALA A 25 -15.36 4.40 -16.76
C ALA A 25 -15.20 4.47 -15.24
N SER A 26 -15.99 3.71 -14.49
CA SER A 26 -15.88 3.63 -13.02
C SER A 26 -14.56 3.01 -12.57
N PHE A 27 -14.10 1.94 -13.24
CA PHE A 27 -12.79 1.34 -12.99
C PHE A 27 -11.64 2.35 -13.20
N LEU A 28 -11.61 3.02 -14.36
CA LEU A 28 -10.59 4.02 -14.67
C LEU A 28 -10.61 5.19 -13.69
N ALA A 29 -11.79 5.67 -13.30
CA ALA A 29 -11.92 6.73 -12.32
C ALA A 29 -11.31 6.33 -10.96
N ILE A 30 -11.59 5.12 -10.47
CA ILE A 30 -11.01 4.60 -9.22
C ILE A 30 -9.49 4.50 -9.33
N VAL A 31 -8.97 3.94 -10.43
CA VAL A 31 -7.53 3.79 -10.65
C VAL A 31 -6.83 5.14 -10.69
N VAL A 32 -7.36 6.11 -11.45
CA VAL A 32 -6.77 7.44 -11.60
C VAL A 32 -6.76 8.18 -10.26
N ILE A 33 -7.88 8.20 -9.54
CA ILE A 33 -7.99 8.88 -8.24
C ILE A 33 -7.04 8.23 -7.22
N PHE A 34 -6.98 6.90 -7.20
CA PHE A 34 -6.16 6.17 -6.25
C PHE A 34 -4.66 6.35 -6.53
N LEU A 35 -4.22 6.16 -7.78
CA LEU A 35 -2.83 6.28 -8.18
C LEU A 35 -2.32 7.71 -8.05
N SER A 36 -3.07 8.71 -8.53
CA SER A 36 -2.66 10.11 -8.46
C SER A 36 -2.40 10.55 -7.03
N ARG A 37 -3.34 10.27 -6.11
CA ARG A 37 -3.19 10.59 -4.69
C ARG A 37 -2.00 9.88 -4.07
N LYS A 38 -1.73 8.63 -4.48
CA LYS A 38 -0.63 7.81 -3.98
C LYS A 38 0.73 8.32 -4.46
N ILE A 39 0.85 8.66 -5.74
CA ILE A 39 2.08 9.21 -6.35
C ILE A 39 2.43 10.54 -5.70
N VAL A 40 1.46 11.47 -5.61
CA VAL A 40 1.67 12.79 -4.99
C VAL A 40 2.18 12.63 -3.56
N ARG A 41 1.58 11.73 -2.77
CA ARG A 41 2.00 11.44 -1.39
C ARG A 41 3.39 10.78 -1.32
N SER A 42 3.73 9.92 -2.27
CA SER A 42 5.03 9.25 -2.31
C SER A 42 6.17 10.22 -2.66
N LEU A 43 5.90 11.19 -3.54
CA LEU A 43 6.89 12.19 -3.96
C LEU A 43 7.19 13.21 -2.86
N HIS A 44 6.15 13.75 -2.23
CA HIS A 44 6.28 14.75 -1.17
C HIS A 44 6.62 14.16 0.20
N GLY A 45 6.51 12.84 0.36
CA GLY A 45 6.64 12.17 1.65
C GLY A 45 5.43 12.39 2.56
N GLY A 46 5.41 11.66 3.68
CA GLY A 46 4.35 11.75 4.67
C GLY A 46 4.88 12.33 5.99
N ARG A 47 4.09 13.21 6.62
CA ARG A 47 4.35 13.62 8.01
C ARG A 47 4.29 12.38 8.90
N PHE A 48 5.32 12.20 9.73
CA PHE A 48 5.33 11.12 10.71
C PHE A 48 4.26 11.41 11.77
N THR A 49 3.17 10.63 11.73
CA THR A 49 2.13 10.61 12.76
C THR A 49 1.76 9.17 13.03
N ARG A 50 1.53 8.80 14.30
CA ARG A 50 1.14 7.42 14.68
C ARG A 50 -0.07 6.95 13.87
N ARG A 51 -1.07 7.83 13.67
CA ARG A 51 -2.25 7.54 12.85
C ARG A 51 -1.90 7.28 11.38
N SER A 52 -1.07 8.11 10.76
CA SER A 52 -0.69 7.89 9.35
C SER A 52 0.08 6.59 9.13
N LEU A 53 0.81 6.11 10.15
CA LEU A 53 1.58 4.86 10.05
C LEU A 53 0.70 3.62 10.12
N ILE A 54 -0.46 3.71 10.76
CA ILE A 54 -1.40 2.60 10.91
C ILE A 54 -2.42 2.60 9.76
N VAL A 55 -3.02 3.76 9.47
CA VAL A 55 -4.10 3.88 8.49
C VAL A 55 -3.65 3.53 7.07
N GLY A 56 -2.42 3.92 6.69
CA GLY A 56 -1.88 3.61 5.36
C GLY A 56 -1.82 2.10 5.10
N PRO A 57 -1.03 1.35 5.88
CA PRO A 57 -0.96 -0.11 5.81
C PRO A 57 -2.32 -0.81 5.90
N LEU A 58 -3.21 -0.38 6.80
CA LEU A 58 -4.55 -0.96 6.92
C LEU A 58 -5.37 -0.82 5.64
N LEU A 59 -5.28 0.32 4.95
CA LEU A 59 -5.95 0.49 3.65
C LEU A 59 -5.40 -0.48 2.61
N TYR A 60 -4.09 -0.72 2.57
CA TYR A 60 -3.51 -1.70 1.63
C TYR A 60 -3.98 -3.13 1.93
N ILE A 61 -4.06 -3.51 3.20
CA ILE A 61 -4.63 -4.81 3.60
C ILE A 61 -6.09 -4.89 3.15
N ALA A 62 -6.90 -3.87 3.46
CA ALA A 62 -8.31 -3.86 3.09
C ALA A 62 -8.50 -4.01 1.57
N PHE A 63 -7.75 -3.25 0.76
CA PHE A 63 -7.82 -3.38 -0.69
C PHE A 63 -7.32 -4.73 -1.20
N THR A 64 -6.31 -5.30 -0.57
CA THR A 64 -5.79 -6.64 -0.92
C THR A 64 -6.83 -7.70 -0.63
N VAL A 65 -7.44 -7.68 0.56
CA VAL A 65 -8.51 -8.62 0.95
C VAL A 65 -9.72 -8.48 0.03
N ILE A 66 -10.12 -7.26 -0.33
CA ILE A 66 -11.22 -7.02 -1.28
C ILE A 66 -10.86 -7.56 -2.67
N ALA A 67 -9.64 -7.33 -3.15
CA ALA A 67 -9.18 -7.80 -4.45
C ALA A 67 -9.01 -9.32 -4.54
N ASP A 68 -8.74 -9.95 -3.40
CA ASP A 68 -8.61 -11.40 -3.26
C ASP A 68 -9.92 -12.09 -2.85
N TYR A 69 -11.03 -11.35 -2.81
CA TYR A 69 -12.33 -11.97 -2.54
C TYR A 69 -12.67 -13.01 -3.62
N GLY A 70 -13.04 -14.21 -3.18
CA GLY A 70 -13.43 -15.32 -4.06
C GLY A 70 -12.27 -16.10 -4.69
N ILE A 71 -11.02 -15.90 -4.26
CA ILE A 71 -9.93 -16.78 -4.68
C ILE A 71 -10.05 -18.17 -4.02
N GLY A 72 -9.53 -19.20 -4.70
CA GLY A 72 -9.50 -20.56 -4.16
C GLY A 72 -8.58 -20.69 -2.94
N PHE A 73 -8.87 -21.67 -2.08
CA PHE A 73 -8.14 -21.89 -0.82
C PHE A 73 -6.62 -21.95 -0.97
N LEU A 74 -6.11 -22.73 -1.94
CA LEU A 74 -4.67 -22.84 -2.20
C LEU A 74 -4.04 -21.49 -2.57
N ASN A 75 -4.73 -20.67 -3.35
CA ASN A 75 -4.25 -19.34 -3.74
C ASN A 75 -4.19 -18.40 -2.53
N THR A 76 -5.16 -18.50 -1.61
CA THR A 76 -5.14 -17.76 -0.34
C THR A 76 -3.93 -18.16 0.49
N VAL A 77 -3.62 -19.44 0.59
CA VAL A 77 -2.43 -19.93 1.32
C VAL A 77 -1.15 -19.36 0.71
N PHE A 78 -1.00 -19.42 -0.62
CA PHE A 78 0.17 -18.84 -1.29
C PHE A 78 0.25 -17.32 -1.11
N ALA A 79 -0.86 -16.59 -1.16
CA ALA A 79 -0.90 -15.15 -0.92
C ALA A 79 -0.49 -14.80 0.52
N ILE A 80 -0.92 -15.58 1.51
CA ILE A 80 -0.51 -15.41 2.92
C ILE A 80 0.99 -15.70 3.09
N LEU A 81 1.51 -16.78 2.51
CA LEU A 81 2.94 -17.10 2.56
C LEU A 81 3.77 -16.00 1.91
N ALA A 82 3.34 -15.51 0.75
CA ALA A 82 3.98 -14.41 0.04
C ALA A 82 3.92 -13.11 0.85
N PHE A 83 2.81 -12.82 1.53
CA PHE A 83 2.69 -11.71 2.47
C PHE A 83 3.70 -11.81 3.62
N LEU A 84 3.81 -12.97 4.27
CA LEU A 84 4.79 -13.18 5.34
C LEU A 84 6.22 -13.02 4.81
N PHE A 85 6.51 -13.54 3.63
CA PHE A 85 7.80 -13.44 2.98
C PHE A 85 8.15 -11.98 2.62
N GLY A 86 7.20 -11.23 2.07
CA GLY A 86 7.38 -9.80 1.78
C GLY A 86 7.64 -8.99 3.05
N MET A 87 6.90 -9.27 4.13
CA MET A 87 7.14 -8.63 5.42
C MET A 87 8.54 -8.94 5.96
N TYR A 88 8.97 -10.21 5.87
CA TYR A 88 10.31 -10.63 6.26
C TYR A 88 11.39 -9.87 5.47
N ILE A 89 11.30 -9.85 4.14
CA ILE A 89 12.26 -9.15 3.27
C ILE A 89 12.33 -7.67 3.61
N SER A 90 11.18 -7.01 3.80
CA SER A 90 11.14 -5.57 4.06
C SER A 90 11.85 -5.21 5.37
N ILE A 91 11.59 -5.97 6.44
CA ILE A 91 12.23 -5.75 7.75
C ILE A 91 13.76 -5.88 7.65
N HIS A 92 14.26 -6.84 6.87
CA HIS A 92 15.69 -7.11 6.74
C HIS A 92 16.39 -6.18 5.73
N THR A 93 15.70 -5.75 4.68
CA THR A 93 16.32 -4.96 3.60
C THR A 93 16.60 -3.52 4.06
N GLY A 94 15.76 -3.00 4.95
CA GLY A 94 15.99 -1.87 5.85
C GLY A 94 16.47 -0.51 5.33
N LYS A 95 16.83 -0.40 4.05
CA LYS A 95 17.53 0.74 3.44
C LYS A 95 16.60 1.63 2.62
N GLY A 96 15.32 1.27 2.47
CA GLY A 96 14.38 1.96 1.57
C GLY A 96 13.77 3.24 2.15
N VAL A 97 13.72 3.40 3.47
CA VAL A 97 13.02 4.53 4.10
C VAL A 97 14.00 5.61 4.51
N THR A 98 13.82 6.81 3.96
CA THR A 98 14.60 7.99 4.34
C THR A 98 13.79 8.91 5.24
N PHE A 99 14.32 9.22 6.42
CA PHE A 99 13.77 10.21 7.33
C PHE A 99 14.37 11.58 7.05
N TYR A 100 13.55 12.63 7.11
CA TYR A 100 14.00 14.01 6.98
C TYR A 100 13.16 14.93 7.87
N THR A 101 13.69 16.09 8.22
CA THR A 101 12.99 17.08 9.06
C THR A 101 12.58 18.26 8.19
N LYS A 102 11.34 18.71 8.29
CA LYS A 102 10.83 19.91 7.62
C LYS A 102 10.04 20.73 8.63
N ASN A 103 10.47 21.97 8.89
CA ASN A 103 9.87 22.86 9.90
C ASN A 103 9.78 22.20 11.29
N ASP A 104 10.89 21.63 11.78
CA ASP A 104 10.98 20.88 13.05
C ASP A 104 10.07 19.66 13.20
N LEU A 105 9.36 19.28 12.13
CA LEU A 105 8.51 18.11 12.10
C LEU A 105 9.21 16.95 11.39
N PRO A 106 9.15 15.72 11.95
CA PRO A 106 9.68 14.54 11.30
C PRO A 106 8.79 14.11 10.12
N TYR A 107 9.41 13.92 8.97
CA TYR A 107 8.83 13.35 7.76
C TYR A 107 9.59 12.09 7.36
N TYR A 108 8.91 11.23 6.59
CA TYR A 108 9.51 10.04 6.02
C TYR A 108 9.10 9.88 4.56
N LYS A 109 10.03 9.35 3.75
CA LYS A 109 9.80 9.00 2.35
C LYS A 109 9.94 7.49 2.19
N ARG A 110 8.91 6.88 1.59
CA ARG A 110 8.89 5.45 1.26
C ARG A 110 9.51 5.23 -0.12
N PRO A 111 10.13 4.07 -0.37
CA PRO A 111 10.63 3.76 -1.70
C PRO A 111 9.46 3.59 -2.67
N LEU A 112 9.57 4.24 -3.83
CA LEU A 112 8.51 4.27 -4.83
C LEU A 112 8.23 2.89 -5.43
N TRP A 113 9.25 2.01 -5.48
CA TRP A 113 9.13 0.69 -6.09
C TRP A 113 8.15 -0.22 -5.33
N VAL A 114 8.11 -0.20 -3.99
CA VAL A 114 7.16 -1.00 -3.19
C VAL A 114 5.72 -0.59 -3.51
N ILE A 115 5.50 0.73 -3.58
CA ILE A 115 4.22 1.32 -3.97
C ILE A 115 3.85 0.95 -5.41
N GLY A 116 4.83 0.97 -6.32
CA GLY A 116 4.68 0.64 -7.73
C GLY A 116 4.29 -0.83 -7.94
N VAL A 117 5.03 -1.76 -7.33
CA VAL A 117 4.75 -3.20 -7.41
C VAL A 117 3.35 -3.49 -6.89
N TRP A 118 2.97 -2.94 -5.73
CA TRP A 118 1.61 -3.10 -5.21
C TRP A 118 0.56 -2.53 -6.17
N SER A 119 0.81 -1.35 -6.74
CA SER A 119 -0.14 -0.70 -7.66
C SER A 119 -0.34 -1.50 -8.93
N VAL A 120 0.75 -1.99 -9.54
CA VAL A 120 0.69 -2.83 -10.74
C VAL A 120 -0.03 -4.14 -10.44
N ALA A 121 0.27 -4.77 -9.30
CA ALA A 121 -0.41 -5.99 -8.89
C ALA A 121 -1.92 -5.78 -8.69
N PHE A 122 -2.31 -4.70 -8.00
CA PHE A 122 -3.70 -4.36 -7.74
C PHE A 122 -4.46 -4.07 -9.04
N ILE A 123 -3.89 -3.26 -9.94
CA ILE A 123 -4.52 -2.94 -11.23
C ILE A 123 -4.65 -4.21 -12.07
N GLY A 124 -3.61 -5.03 -12.16
CA GLY A 124 -3.66 -6.31 -12.87
C GLY A 124 -4.76 -7.22 -12.32
N ARG A 125 -4.87 -7.32 -10.99
CA ARG A 125 -5.94 -8.08 -10.34
C ARG A 125 -7.33 -7.53 -10.66
N MET A 126 -7.51 -6.22 -10.63
CA MET A 126 -8.79 -5.61 -11.00
C MET A 126 -9.13 -5.84 -12.47
N ILE A 127 -8.16 -5.73 -13.39
CA ILE A 127 -8.38 -6.05 -14.81
C ILE A 127 -8.90 -7.49 -14.95
N ILE A 128 -8.32 -8.45 -14.25
CA ILE A 128 -8.79 -9.85 -14.28
C ILE A 128 -10.23 -9.96 -13.78
N ILE A 129 -10.55 -9.33 -12.64
CA ILE A 129 -11.91 -9.39 -12.05
C ILE A 129 -12.96 -8.76 -12.98
N PHE A 130 -12.64 -7.63 -13.61
CA PHE A 130 -13.60 -6.88 -14.43
C PHE A 130 -13.77 -7.45 -15.84
N PHE A 131 -12.69 -7.90 -16.48
CA PHE A 131 -12.70 -8.32 -17.88
C PHE A 131 -12.71 -9.83 -18.09
N PHE A 132 -12.24 -10.61 -17.11
CA PHE A 132 -12.15 -12.07 -17.20
C PHE A 132 -12.84 -12.74 -16.00
N PRO A 133 -14.15 -12.50 -15.77
CA PRO A 133 -14.89 -13.11 -14.68
C PRO A 133 -14.90 -14.64 -14.88
N GLY A 134 -14.13 -15.35 -14.05
CA GLY A 134 -13.91 -16.80 -14.17
C GLY A 134 -12.44 -17.19 -14.16
N TYR A 135 -11.55 -16.26 -14.49
CA TYR A 135 -10.10 -16.46 -14.36
C TYR A 135 -9.66 -16.16 -12.92
N THR A 136 -9.34 -17.21 -12.17
CA THR A 136 -8.86 -17.12 -10.78
C THR A 136 -7.33 -17.18 -10.71
N ASP A 137 -6.66 -16.50 -11.64
CA ASP A 137 -5.20 -16.49 -11.69
C ASP A 137 -4.60 -16.04 -10.35
N SER A 138 -3.69 -16.86 -9.85
CA SER A 138 -3.07 -16.74 -8.54
C SER A 138 -1.90 -15.77 -8.55
N PHE A 139 -1.31 -15.50 -9.71
CA PHE A 139 -0.10 -14.69 -9.83
C PHE A 139 -0.28 -13.30 -9.20
N PHE A 140 -1.34 -12.59 -9.58
CA PHE A 140 -1.58 -11.24 -9.07
C PHE A 140 -1.96 -11.23 -7.59
N SER A 141 -2.67 -12.23 -7.08
CA SER A 141 -3.00 -12.34 -5.65
C SER A 141 -1.75 -12.61 -4.80
N VAL A 142 -0.87 -13.50 -5.27
CA VAL A 142 0.42 -13.78 -4.61
C VAL A 142 1.31 -12.53 -4.62
N LEU A 143 1.40 -11.84 -5.75
CA LEU A 143 2.16 -10.60 -5.88
C LEU A 143 1.59 -9.47 -5.02
N LEU A 144 0.26 -9.38 -4.92
CA LEU A 144 -0.44 -8.39 -4.09
C LEU A 144 -0.23 -8.67 -2.59
N GLY A 145 -0.30 -9.94 -2.19
CA GLY A 145 0.06 -10.41 -0.85
C GLY A 145 1.49 -10.03 -0.49
N PHE A 146 2.44 -10.39 -1.36
CA PHE A 146 3.86 -10.04 -1.22
C PHE A 146 4.09 -8.53 -1.06
N ALA A 147 3.54 -7.72 -1.96
CA ALA A 147 3.70 -6.28 -1.93
C ALA A 147 3.07 -5.64 -0.69
N THR A 148 1.94 -6.18 -0.23
CA THR A 148 1.31 -5.74 1.02
C THR A 148 2.18 -6.08 2.23
N GLY A 149 2.76 -7.28 2.24
CA GLY A 149 3.76 -7.70 3.23
C GLY A 149 4.93 -6.71 3.31
N LEU A 150 5.49 -6.33 2.15
CA LEU A 150 6.56 -5.33 2.06
C LEU A 150 6.14 -3.99 2.71
N ILE A 151 4.94 -3.49 2.39
CA ILE A 151 4.43 -2.20 2.91
C ILE A 151 4.27 -2.24 4.44
N ILE A 152 3.81 -3.37 4.99
CA ILE A 152 3.67 -3.54 6.44
C ILE A 152 5.03 -3.65 7.12
N GLY A 153 5.94 -4.44 6.56
CA GLY A 153 7.31 -4.55 7.07
C GLY A 153 7.99 -3.18 7.16
N GLU A 154 7.80 -2.33 6.14
CA GLU A 154 8.34 -0.96 6.15
C GLU A 154 7.70 -0.11 7.24
N ALA A 155 6.39 -0.22 7.42
CA ALA A 155 5.67 0.53 8.46
C ALA A 155 6.15 0.13 9.86
N LEU A 156 6.36 -1.16 10.10
CA LEU A 156 6.92 -1.67 11.35
C LEU A 156 8.35 -1.16 11.57
N GLN A 157 9.16 -1.20 10.53
CA GLN A 157 10.54 -0.72 10.58
C GLN A 157 10.60 0.78 10.90
N ILE A 158 9.71 1.59 10.31
CA ILE A 158 9.61 3.03 10.59
C ILE A 158 9.30 3.28 12.07
N VAL A 159 8.37 2.50 12.64
CA VAL A 159 8.02 2.61 14.05
C VAL A 159 9.22 2.25 14.93
N TRP A 160 9.96 1.20 14.59
CA TRP A 160 11.14 0.78 15.36
C TRP A 160 12.25 1.83 15.31
N GLN A 161 12.63 2.30 14.12
CA GLN A 161 13.67 3.32 13.97
C GLN A 161 13.33 4.61 14.72
N ASN A 162 12.07 5.04 14.69
CA ASN A 162 11.65 6.23 15.43
C ASN A 162 11.73 6.04 16.95
N ARG A 163 11.48 4.83 17.48
CA ARG A 163 11.65 4.53 18.91
C ARG A 163 13.12 4.62 19.33
N ILE A 164 14.03 4.07 18.54
CA ILE A 164 15.48 4.14 18.80
C ILE A 164 15.98 5.59 18.74
N ALA A 165 15.50 6.36 17.75
CA ALA A 165 15.86 7.78 17.63
C ALA A 165 15.33 8.61 18.81
N ALA A 166 14.14 8.26 19.34
CA ALA A 166 13.57 8.92 20.50
C ALA A 166 14.35 8.60 21.79
N SER A 167 14.77 7.34 22.01
CA SER A 167 15.53 6.97 23.20
C SER A 167 16.90 7.66 23.25
N LYS A 168 17.63 7.70 22.13
CA LYS A 168 18.93 8.39 22.05
C LYS A 168 18.85 9.87 22.38
N LYS A 169 17.76 10.56 22.01
CA LYS A 169 17.56 11.98 22.34
C LYS A 169 17.39 12.21 23.83
N THR A 170 16.72 11.29 24.53
CA THR A 170 16.55 11.35 25.98
C THR A 170 17.90 11.16 26.68
N ASP A 171 18.67 10.15 26.28
CA ASP A 171 19.99 9.86 26.89
C ASP A 171 20.96 11.05 26.76
N VAL A 172 21.00 11.70 25.60
CA VAL A 172 21.84 12.90 25.38
C VAL A 172 21.39 14.08 26.22
N LYS A 173 20.07 14.28 26.37
CA LYS A 173 19.52 15.35 27.18
C LYS A 173 19.87 15.15 28.67
N ASP A 174 19.75 13.93 29.16
CA ASP A 174 20.05 13.58 30.55
C ASP A 174 21.55 13.73 30.84
N SER A 175 22.42 13.25 29.94
CA SER A 175 23.87 13.43 30.04
C SER A 175 24.30 14.90 30.11
N ASN A 176 23.73 15.77 29.25
CA ASN A 176 24.01 17.21 29.29
C ASN A 176 23.52 17.87 30.59
N SER A 177 22.37 17.44 31.12
CA SER A 177 21.84 17.97 32.39
C SER A 177 22.73 17.61 33.59
N LEU A 178 23.25 16.38 33.64
CA LEU A 178 24.19 15.93 34.66
C LEU A 178 25.49 16.73 34.58
N PHE A 179 26.03 16.92 33.38
CA PHE A 179 27.25 17.70 33.17
C PHE A 179 27.10 19.16 33.65
N LEU A 180 25.98 19.82 33.33
CA LEU A 180 25.68 21.18 33.81
C LEU A 180 25.51 21.24 35.33
N SER A 181 24.93 20.21 35.95
CA SER A 181 24.80 20.13 37.41
C SER A 181 26.15 20.03 38.12
N LEU A 182 27.13 19.33 37.51
CA LEU A 182 28.47 19.19 38.05
C LEU A 182 29.25 20.52 37.97
N ILE A 183 29.18 21.23 36.85
CA ILE A 183 29.83 22.55 36.69
C ILE A 183 29.32 23.56 37.73
N LYS A 184 28.01 23.53 38.01
CA LYS A 184 27.40 24.46 38.98
C LYS A 184 27.82 24.20 40.42
N LYS A 185 28.28 22.99 40.75
CA LYS A 185 28.70 22.61 42.11
C LYS A 185 30.17 22.98 42.41
N THR A 186 30.96 23.27 41.38
CA THR A 186 32.38 23.66 41.48
C THR A 186 32.63 25.17 41.51
N LYS A 187 31.58 25.98 41.46
CA LYS A 187 31.63 27.44 41.64
C LYS A 187 30.93 27.81 42.94
#